data_AF-A0A7S7SNX3-F1
#
_entry.id   AF-A0A7S7SNX3-F1
#
_cell.length_a   1.000
_cell.length_b   1.000
_cell.length_c   1.000
_cell.angle_alpha   90.00
_cell.angle_beta   90.00
_cell.angle_gamma   90.00
#
_symmetry.space_group_name_H-M   'P 1'
#
loop_
_entity.id
_entity.type
_entity.pdbx_description
1 polymer ?
#
loop_
_entity_poly.entity_id
_entity_poly.type
_entity_poly.pdbx_seq_one_letter_code
_entity_poly.pdbx_strand_id
1 'polypeptide(L)'
;MPTSPKLTRRSCLTGLLSAPALAAAPDPLAKTTVFQAGDDGYKSFRIPALLATRKGTLLAFAEGRKGGQSDSGDIDIVLKRSTDQGRTWSGIEIIADRGPDTVGNPCPVQDAKTGRIFLPLTVNPGNVTERQIIDRTVPDRRTVFMTTSDDDGLTWTILNEITSFTRKDNWTWYATGPGVGIQTRTGRLVIPCDHAVEGTRATLSHVIYSDDHGRTWQIGGSSEPGTNECQVVELRSGALLLNMRNYHRQNRRAIAISHDAGATWDPITHDQALIESVCQASLIARDGVLYFANPASTKREKLTVRASRDEGKTWSAGQVLHAGYSAYSCLAPLKRDRIGCLYECGEYSPYDRIAFASVSQSSLI
;
A
#
# COMPACT_ATOMS: atom_id res chain seq x y z
N MET A 1 -16.29 15.79 -92.84
CA MET A 1 -16.73 16.33 -91.53
C MET A 1 -16.20 15.40 -90.44
N PRO A 2 -15.54 15.91 -89.40
CA PRO A 2 -14.66 15.14 -88.53
C PRO A 2 -15.37 14.71 -87.23
N THR A 3 -14.99 13.56 -86.68
CA THR A 3 -15.17 13.28 -85.24
C THR A 3 -14.00 12.43 -84.73
N SER A 4 -13.00 13.10 -84.16
CA SER A 4 -11.94 12.48 -83.36
C SER A 4 -12.47 12.13 -81.96
N PRO A 5 -12.18 10.94 -81.40
CA PRO A 5 -12.51 10.64 -80.02
C PRO A 5 -11.48 11.23 -79.05
N LYS A 6 -11.99 11.90 -78.01
CA LYS A 6 -11.23 12.54 -76.93
C LYS A 6 -10.59 11.49 -76.01
N LEU A 7 -9.26 11.47 -75.91
CA LEU A 7 -8.54 10.80 -74.82
C LEU A 7 -8.77 11.56 -73.52
N THR A 8 -9.44 10.93 -72.55
CA THR A 8 -9.51 11.42 -71.17
C THR A 8 -8.28 10.92 -70.41
N ARG A 9 -7.37 11.84 -70.06
CA ARG A 9 -6.30 11.57 -69.08
C ARG A 9 -6.93 11.33 -67.70
N ARG A 10 -6.87 10.10 -67.21
CA ARG A 10 -7.11 9.81 -65.79
C ARG A 10 -5.83 10.15 -65.03
N SER A 11 -5.84 11.25 -64.30
CA SER A 11 -4.82 11.55 -63.29
C SER A 11 -5.00 10.57 -62.12
N CYS A 12 -4.08 9.62 -61.97
CA CYS A 12 -3.95 8.87 -60.73
C CYS A 12 -3.38 9.79 -59.66
N LEU A 13 -4.22 10.30 -58.75
CA LEU A 13 -3.75 10.81 -57.47
C LEU A 13 -3.24 9.61 -56.66
N THR A 14 -1.92 9.47 -56.56
CA THR A 14 -1.29 8.65 -55.52
C THR A 14 -1.54 9.33 -54.18
N GLY A 15 -2.60 8.90 -53.49
CA GLY A 15 -2.83 9.23 -52.09
C GLY A 15 -1.72 8.61 -51.25
N LEU A 16 -0.76 9.43 -50.80
CA LEU A 16 0.11 9.10 -49.69
C LEU A 16 -0.78 8.95 -48.45
N LEU A 17 -1.14 7.71 -48.13
CA LEU A 17 -1.68 7.34 -46.82
C LEU A 17 -0.57 7.62 -45.80
N SER A 18 -0.63 8.80 -45.19
CA SER A 18 0.16 9.11 -44.01
C SER A 18 -0.27 8.12 -42.93
N ALA A 19 0.59 7.17 -42.61
CA ALA A 19 0.37 6.28 -41.47
C ALA A 19 0.14 7.16 -40.23
N PRO A 20 -0.87 6.88 -39.39
CA PRO A 20 -1.04 7.62 -38.16
C PRO A 20 0.24 7.44 -37.36
N ALA A 21 0.92 8.56 -37.09
CA ALA A 21 2.05 8.58 -36.17
C ALA A 21 1.58 7.89 -34.89
N LEU A 22 2.25 6.79 -34.52
CA LEU A 22 2.06 6.17 -33.22
C LEU A 22 2.34 7.26 -32.20
N ALA A 23 1.30 7.83 -31.60
CA ALA A 23 1.46 8.81 -30.54
C ALA A 23 2.31 8.13 -29.47
N ALA A 24 3.50 8.66 -29.23
CA ALA A 24 4.36 8.22 -28.15
C ALA A 24 3.50 8.15 -26.88
N ALA A 25 3.56 7.01 -26.18
CA ALA A 25 2.81 6.85 -24.94
C ALA A 25 3.15 8.03 -24.03
N PRO A 26 2.16 8.74 -23.47
CA PRO A 26 2.43 9.88 -22.62
C PRO A 26 3.34 9.46 -21.46
N ASP A 27 4.35 10.30 -21.27
CA ASP A 27 5.26 10.55 -20.14
C ASP A 27 4.76 9.98 -18.79
N PRO A 28 5.64 9.68 -17.80
CA PRO A 28 5.21 9.26 -16.46
C PRO A 28 4.16 10.23 -15.93
N LEU A 29 2.88 9.80 -15.92
CA LEU A 29 1.76 10.57 -15.38
C LEU A 29 2.21 11.43 -14.19
N ALA A 30 2.03 12.74 -14.38
CA ALA A 30 2.39 13.81 -13.48
C ALA A 30 1.99 13.45 -12.04
N LYS A 31 2.93 13.67 -11.12
CA LYS A 31 2.70 13.60 -9.67
C LYS A 31 1.48 14.46 -9.31
N THR A 32 0.46 13.85 -8.72
CA THR A 32 -0.76 14.54 -8.27
C THR A 32 -0.83 14.51 -6.75
N THR A 33 -1.10 15.64 -6.11
CA THR A 33 -1.41 15.67 -4.67
C THR A 33 -2.81 15.08 -4.45
N VAL A 34 -2.91 14.07 -3.59
CA VAL A 34 -4.20 13.43 -3.24
C VAL A 34 -4.71 13.99 -1.91
N PHE A 35 -3.83 14.07 -0.92
CA PHE A 35 -4.11 14.66 0.38
C PHE A 35 -3.07 15.73 0.69
N GLN A 36 -3.52 16.95 0.98
CA GLN A 36 -2.66 18.09 1.27
C GLN A 36 -2.81 18.44 2.75
N ALA A 37 -1.70 18.53 3.49
CA ALA A 37 -1.76 18.95 4.88
C ALA A 37 -2.38 20.35 5.01
N GLY A 38 -3.32 20.51 5.93
CA GLY A 38 -4.07 21.76 6.13
C GLY A 38 -5.43 21.80 5.42
N ASP A 39 -5.69 20.88 4.48
CA ASP A 39 -6.97 20.81 3.76
C ASP A 39 -7.98 19.92 4.50
N ASP A 40 -9.25 19.99 4.07
CA ASP A 40 -10.32 19.07 4.46
C ASP A 40 -10.55 18.98 6.00
N GLY A 41 -10.09 19.98 6.76
CA GLY A 41 -10.21 20.01 8.23
C GLY A 41 -9.09 19.29 8.99
N TYR A 42 -8.06 18.78 8.32
CA TYR A 42 -6.97 18.02 8.93
C TYR A 42 -5.63 18.74 8.81
N LYS A 43 -4.87 18.79 9.91
CA LYS A 43 -3.54 19.42 9.91
C LYS A 43 -2.48 18.57 9.22
N SER A 44 -2.69 17.26 9.12
CA SER A 44 -1.76 16.34 8.46
C SER A 44 -2.50 15.11 7.95
N PHE A 45 -2.00 14.55 6.85
CA PHE A 45 -2.43 13.24 6.34
C PHE A 45 -1.24 12.31 6.30
N ARG A 46 -1.40 11.11 6.85
CA ARG A 46 -0.31 10.13 6.97
C ARG A 46 -0.79 8.71 6.68
N ILE A 47 0.16 7.79 6.58
CA ILE A 47 -0.08 6.35 6.50
C ILE A 47 -0.93 5.97 5.26
N PRO A 48 -0.40 6.21 4.05
CA PRO A 48 -1.10 5.91 2.80
C PRO A 48 -1.33 4.41 2.64
N ALA A 49 -2.55 4.04 2.26
CA ALA A 49 -2.90 2.72 1.77
C ALA A 49 -3.64 2.85 0.43
N LEU A 50 -3.28 2.03 -0.55
CA LEU A 50 -3.81 2.12 -1.91
C LEU A 50 -4.28 0.75 -2.37
N LEU A 51 -5.57 0.64 -2.69
CA LEU A 51 -6.15 -0.55 -3.29
C LEU A 51 -6.63 -0.25 -4.71
N ALA A 52 -6.18 -1.04 -5.68
CA ALA A 52 -6.81 -1.09 -6.99
C ALA A 52 -7.88 -2.19 -7.00
N THR A 53 -9.14 -1.81 -7.21
CA THR A 53 -10.24 -2.77 -7.22
C THR A 53 -10.28 -3.56 -8.53
N ARG A 54 -11.05 -4.66 -8.55
CA ARG A 54 -11.35 -5.43 -9.76
C ARG A 54 -11.95 -4.59 -10.90
N LYS A 55 -12.67 -3.51 -10.59
CA LYS A 55 -13.23 -2.58 -11.59
C LYS A 55 -12.17 -1.59 -12.12
N GLY A 56 -11.00 -1.55 -11.48
CA GLY A 56 -9.91 -0.62 -11.77
C GLY A 56 -10.09 0.75 -11.11
N THR A 57 -10.98 0.85 -10.13
CA THR A 57 -11.09 2.00 -9.24
C THR A 57 -9.89 1.99 -8.29
N LEU A 58 -9.30 3.14 -8.02
CA LEU A 58 -8.30 3.31 -6.97
C LEU A 58 -8.97 3.86 -5.73
N LEU A 59 -8.71 3.23 -4.58
CA LEU A 59 -9.12 3.67 -3.27
C LEU A 59 -7.86 4.09 -2.50
N ALA A 60 -7.69 5.40 -2.30
CA ALA A 60 -6.57 5.97 -1.55
C ALA A 60 -7.04 6.30 -0.14
N PHE A 61 -6.57 5.53 0.83
CA PHE A 61 -6.83 5.75 2.25
C PHE A 61 -5.67 6.48 2.91
N ALA A 62 -5.97 7.24 3.96
CA ALA A 62 -4.99 7.86 4.83
C ALA A 62 -5.55 8.03 6.24
N GLU A 63 -4.67 8.17 7.21
CA GLU A 63 -4.98 8.78 8.50
C GLU A 63 -5.13 10.29 8.31
N GLY A 64 -6.32 10.82 8.57
CA GLY A 64 -6.59 12.25 8.71
C GLY A 64 -6.34 12.67 10.15
N ARG A 65 -5.26 13.42 10.41
CA ARG A 65 -4.85 13.79 11.77
C ARG A 65 -5.26 15.23 12.09
N LYS A 66 -6.24 15.41 12.98
CA LYS A 66 -6.78 16.75 13.32
C LYS A 66 -5.77 17.58 14.13
N GLY A 67 -5.03 16.92 15.02
CA GLY A 67 -4.09 17.57 15.95
C GLY A 67 -2.73 17.98 15.35
N GLY A 68 -2.31 17.36 14.25
CA GLY A 68 -1.00 17.55 13.63
C GLY A 68 -0.34 16.23 13.26
N GLN A 69 1.01 16.18 13.28
CA GLN A 69 1.79 15.04 12.81
C GLN A 69 1.94 13.90 13.85
N SER A 70 1.32 14.01 15.03
CA SER A 70 1.42 13.02 16.12
C SER A 70 0.78 11.68 15.75
N ASP A 71 1.35 10.56 16.22
CA ASP A 71 0.81 9.20 16.03
C ASP A 71 -0.33 8.86 17.01
N SER A 72 -0.71 9.82 17.87
CA SER A 72 -1.85 9.70 18.78
C SER A 72 -2.58 11.04 18.87
N GLY A 73 -3.90 10.96 19.03
CA GLY A 73 -4.83 12.08 19.08
C GLY A 73 -6.14 11.74 18.39
N ASP A 74 -6.92 12.77 18.08
CA ASP A 74 -8.09 12.67 17.20
C ASP A 74 -7.61 12.42 15.75
N ILE A 75 -7.71 11.16 15.34
CA ILE A 75 -7.24 10.66 14.05
C ILE A 75 -8.35 9.80 13.42
N ASP A 76 -8.77 10.22 12.24
CA ASP A 76 -9.78 9.55 11.43
C ASP A 76 -9.13 8.74 10.31
N ILE A 77 -9.89 7.81 9.73
CA ILE A 77 -9.54 7.19 8.44
C ILE A 77 -10.37 7.83 7.35
N VAL A 78 -9.69 8.34 6.34
CA VAL A 78 -10.30 9.03 5.20
C VAL A 78 -10.00 8.30 3.90
N LEU A 79 -10.83 8.54 2.89
CA LEU A 79 -10.75 7.97 1.56
C LEU A 79 -10.89 9.06 0.50
N LYS A 80 -10.10 8.96 -0.57
CA LYS A 80 -10.40 9.57 -1.87
C LYS A 80 -10.38 8.48 -2.94
N ARG A 81 -11.29 8.57 -3.90
CA ARG A 81 -11.52 7.55 -4.95
C ARG A 81 -11.13 8.10 -6.32
N SER A 82 -10.57 7.25 -7.17
CA SER A 82 -10.30 7.58 -8.57
C SER A 82 -10.80 6.47 -9.50
N THR A 83 -11.59 6.84 -10.51
CA THR A 83 -12.12 5.91 -11.52
C THR A 83 -11.38 6.02 -12.87
N ASP A 84 -10.37 6.89 -12.95
CA ASP A 84 -9.63 7.22 -14.17
C ASP A 84 -8.11 6.94 -14.06
N GLN A 85 -7.74 5.99 -13.19
CA GLN A 85 -6.36 5.55 -12.92
C GLN A 85 -5.49 6.62 -12.25
N GLY A 86 -6.08 7.38 -11.34
CA GLY A 86 -5.39 8.34 -10.48
C GLY A 86 -5.15 9.70 -11.13
N ARG A 87 -5.83 10.02 -12.24
CA ARG A 87 -5.74 11.35 -12.88
C ARG A 87 -6.57 12.37 -12.13
N THR A 88 -7.76 11.99 -11.72
CA THR A 88 -8.64 12.78 -10.85
C THR A 88 -9.06 11.97 -9.65
N TRP A 89 -9.36 12.68 -8.56
CA TRP A 89 -9.74 12.12 -7.27
C TRP A 89 -11.02 12.78 -6.78
N SER A 90 -11.88 12.01 -6.11
CA SER A 90 -13.09 12.52 -5.47
C SER A 90 -12.77 13.52 -4.34
N GLY A 91 -13.83 14.16 -3.82
CA GLY A 91 -13.76 14.77 -2.49
C GLY A 91 -13.46 13.72 -1.41
N ILE A 92 -13.05 14.21 -0.23
CA ILE A 92 -12.75 13.37 0.92
C ILE A 92 -14.03 12.69 1.44
N GLU A 93 -13.91 11.41 1.78
CA GLU A 93 -14.93 10.62 2.47
C GLU A 93 -14.34 10.14 3.80
N ILE A 94 -15.08 10.28 4.90
CA ILE A 94 -14.66 9.80 6.22
C ILE A 94 -15.15 8.36 6.37
N ILE A 95 -14.21 7.42 6.49
CA ILE A 95 -14.49 5.98 6.61
C ILE A 95 -14.64 5.57 8.08
N ALA A 96 -13.87 6.20 8.97
CA ALA A 96 -13.97 5.99 10.40
C ALA A 96 -13.58 7.26 11.15
N ASP A 97 -14.50 7.74 11.99
CA ASP A 97 -14.29 8.78 12.99
C ASP A 97 -14.83 8.22 14.33
N ARG A 98 -14.00 8.26 15.36
CA ARG A 98 -14.30 7.77 16.71
C ARG A 98 -14.21 8.88 17.75
N GLY A 99 -14.43 10.12 17.32
CA GLY A 99 -14.27 11.32 18.13
C GLY A 99 -12.80 11.50 18.53
N PRO A 100 -12.49 11.64 19.83
CA PRO A 100 -11.12 11.91 20.28
C PRO A 100 -10.19 10.70 20.19
N ASP A 101 -10.69 9.52 19.80
CA ASP A 101 -9.90 8.31 19.66
C ASP A 101 -8.98 8.36 18.43
N THR A 102 -7.91 7.57 18.47
CA THR A 102 -7.04 7.34 17.32
C THR A 102 -7.54 6.13 16.55
N VAL A 103 -7.96 6.33 15.30
CA VAL A 103 -8.16 5.25 14.32
C VAL A 103 -7.01 5.27 13.33
N GLY A 104 -6.34 4.13 13.12
CA GLY A 104 -5.09 4.12 12.35
C GLY A 104 -4.78 2.84 11.61
N ASN A 105 -3.68 2.90 10.86
CA ASN A 105 -3.05 1.79 10.16
C ASN A 105 -3.98 1.06 9.14
N PRO A 106 -4.48 1.75 8.09
CA PRO A 106 -5.28 1.11 7.05
C PRO A 106 -4.47 0.06 6.26
N CYS A 107 -5.06 -1.11 6.04
CA CYS A 107 -4.48 -2.18 5.22
C CYS A 107 -5.53 -2.97 4.42
N PRO A 108 -6.15 -2.35 3.39
CA PRO A 108 -7.24 -2.96 2.64
C PRO A 108 -6.83 -4.21 1.85
N VAL A 109 -7.78 -5.11 1.63
CA VAL A 109 -7.68 -6.24 0.69
C VAL A 109 -9.02 -6.45 0.00
N GLN A 110 -9.03 -6.84 -1.27
CA GLN A 110 -10.26 -7.24 -1.97
C GLN A 110 -10.26 -8.75 -2.21
N ASP A 111 -11.36 -9.40 -1.85
CA ASP A 111 -11.61 -10.78 -2.26
C ASP A 111 -11.97 -10.81 -3.75
N ALA A 112 -11.10 -11.41 -4.55
CA ALA A 112 -11.24 -11.57 -5.98
C ALA A 112 -12.42 -12.48 -6.38
N LYS A 113 -12.97 -13.30 -5.47
CA LYS A 113 -14.17 -14.10 -5.75
C LYS A 113 -15.43 -13.29 -5.54
N THR A 114 -15.64 -12.80 -4.32
CA THR A 114 -16.87 -12.10 -3.93
C THR A 114 -16.92 -10.64 -4.37
N GLY A 115 -15.77 -10.00 -4.57
CA GLY A 115 -15.65 -8.56 -4.84
C GLY A 115 -15.68 -7.69 -3.59
N ARG A 116 -15.95 -8.27 -2.41
CA ARG A 116 -15.95 -7.56 -1.12
C ARG A 116 -14.55 -7.02 -0.81
N ILE A 117 -14.52 -5.78 -0.32
CA ILE A 117 -13.31 -5.14 0.18
C ILE A 117 -13.35 -5.20 1.71
N PHE A 118 -12.25 -5.62 2.31
CA PHE A 118 -12.03 -5.63 3.75
C PHE A 118 -11.01 -4.56 4.09
N LEU A 119 -11.30 -3.73 5.08
CA LEU A 119 -10.41 -2.71 5.61
C LEU A 119 -10.24 -2.92 7.12
N PRO A 120 -9.19 -3.64 7.53
CA PRO A 120 -8.79 -3.73 8.92
C PRO A 120 -8.17 -2.40 9.36
N LEU A 121 -8.48 -2.00 10.59
CA LEU A 121 -8.04 -0.78 11.25
C LEU A 121 -7.69 -1.06 12.70
N THR A 122 -6.96 -0.13 13.31
CA THR A 122 -6.63 -0.18 14.73
C THR A 122 -7.21 1.01 15.48
N VAL A 123 -7.59 0.80 16.75
CA VAL A 123 -8.18 1.84 17.60
C VAL A 123 -7.55 1.86 18.99
N ASN A 124 -7.30 3.05 19.51
CA ASN A 124 -6.95 3.33 20.91
C ASN A 124 -7.45 4.73 21.32
N PRO A 125 -7.58 5.02 22.63
CA PRO A 125 -7.87 6.39 23.08
C PRO A 125 -6.81 7.38 22.58
N GLY A 126 -7.21 8.54 22.08
CA GLY A 126 -6.26 9.47 21.45
C GLY A 126 -5.33 10.20 22.41
N ASN A 127 -5.65 10.21 23.71
CA ASN A 127 -4.75 10.69 24.77
C ASN A 127 -3.75 9.62 25.25
N VAL A 128 -3.78 8.42 24.67
CA VAL A 128 -2.88 7.31 25.00
C VAL A 128 -1.89 7.11 23.86
N THR A 129 -0.59 7.22 24.17
CA THR A 129 0.49 7.06 23.20
C THR A 129 0.89 5.60 23.00
N GLU A 130 1.50 5.30 21.85
CA GLU A 130 2.15 4.01 21.58
C GLU A 130 3.06 3.57 22.72
N ARG A 131 3.88 4.50 23.23
CA ARG A 131 4.83 4.20 24.29
C ARG A 131 4.13 3.76 25.58
N GLN A 132 3.04 4.41 25.96
CA GLN A 132 2.27 4.05 27.16
C GLN A 132 1.63 2.67 27.02
N ILE A 133 1.14 2.33 25.82
CA ILE A 133 0.58 1.01 25.51
C ILE A 133 1.68 -0.06 25.59
N ILE A 134 2.81 0.16 24.93
CA ILE A 134 3.95 -0.78 24.91
C ILE A 134 4.48 -1.02 26.34
N ASP A 135 4.67 0.05 27.10
CA ASP A 135 5.25 0.01 28.44
C ASP A 135 4.25 -0.41 29.53
N ARG A 136 2.97 -0.62 29.18
CA ARG A 136 1.89 -0.95 30.13
C ARG A 136 1.76 0.06 31.28
N THR A 137 1.99 1.34 31.01
CA THR A 137 1.75 2.41 31.99
C THR A 137 0.28 2.82 32.06
N VAL A 138 -0.55 2.28 31.20
CA VAL A 138 -2.02 2.43 31.14
C VAL A 138 -2.66 1.06 30.92
N PRO A 139 -3.92 0.83 31.32
CA PRO A 139 -4.59 -0.45 31.10
C PRO A 139 -4.86 -0.71 29.60
N ASP A 140 -5.04 0.34 28.80
CA ASP A 140 -5.40 0.30 27.40
C ASP A 140 -4.43 -0.51 26.54
N ARG A 141 -4.99 -1.16 25.52
CA ARG A 141 -4.26 -1.86 24.46
C ARG A 141 -4.79 -1.38 23.13
N ARG A 142 -4.01 -1.53 22.07
CA ARG A 142 -4.48 -1.21 20.72
C ARG A 142 -5.37 -2.34 20.22
N THR A 143 -6.59 -1.99 19.84
CA THR A 143 -7.65 -2.94 19.44
C THR A 143 -7.79 -2.98 17.93
N VAL A 144 -8.36 -4.07 17.40
CA VAL A 144 -8.44 -4.32 15.95
C VAL A 144 -9.90 -4.33 15.52
N PHE A 145 -10.21 -3.53 14.51
CA PHE A 145 -11.53 -3.39 13.92
C PHE A 145 -11.49 -3.74 12.43
N MET A 146 -12.67 -4.06 11.88
CA MET A 146 -12.88 -4.32 10.47
C MET A 146 -14.10 -3.53 9.98
N THR A 147 -13.94 -2.85 8.85
CA THR A 147 -15.06 -2.38 8.03
C THR A 147 -14.95 -2.97 6.62
N THR A 148 -16.08 -3.08 5.93
CA THR A 148 -16.16 -3.72 4.61
C THR A 148 -16.98 -2.88 3.64
N SER A 149 -16.69 -3.03 2.35
CA SER A 149 -17.46 -2.45 1.25
C SER A 149 -17.79 -3.51 0.21
N ASP A 150 -19.06 -3.56 -0.20
CA ASP A 150 -19.58 -4.48 -1.23
C ASP A 150 -19.88 -3.76 -2.56
N ASP A 151 -19.63 -2.45 -2.63
CA ASP A 151 -20.04 -1.58 -3.73
C ASP A 151 -18.88 -0.78 -4.35
N ASP A 152 -17.69 -1.40 -4.38
CA ASP A 152 -16.47 -0.81 -4.96
C ASP A 152 -15.96 0.43 -4.18
N GLY A 153 -16.14 0.41 -2.86
CA GLY A 153 -15.67 1.44 -1.94
C GLY A 153 -16.55 2.68 -1.88
N LEU A 154 -17.83 2.59 -2.26
CA LEU A 154 -18.77 3.72 -2.19
C LEU A 154 -19.41 3.83 -0.81
N THR A 155 -19.73 2.71 -0.18
CA THR A 155 -20.24 2.66 1.19
C THR A 155 -19.49 1.62 2.00
N TRP A 156 -19.46 1.85 3.31
CA TRP A 156 -18.69 1.06 4.27
C TRP A 156 -19.58 0.68 5.45
N THR A 157 -19.43 -0.55 5.94
CA THR A 157 -20.13 -0.99 7.15
C THR A 157 -19.61 -0.23 8.38
N ILE A 158 -20.38 -0.24 9.47
CA ILE A 158 -19.85 0.16 10.77
C ILE A 158 -18.59 -0.65 11.13
N LEU A 159 -17.72 -0.07 11.97
CA LEU A 159 -16.55 -0.78 12.48
C LEU A 159 -16.97 -1.91 13.42
N ASN A 160 -16.58 -3.13 13.07
CA ASN A 160 -16.79 -4.31 13.91
C ASN A 160 -15.47 -4.71 14.57
N GLU A 161 -15.47 -4.86 15.89
CA GLU A 161 -14.27 -5.30 16.59
C GLU A 161 -13.98 -6.79 16.31
N ILE A 162 -12.73 -7.10 16.01
CA ILE A 162 -12.25 -8.48 15.77
C ILE A 162 -11.08 -8.87 16.67
N THR A 163 -10.75 -8.04 17.67
CA THR A 163 -9.57 -8.17 18.53
C THR A 163 -9.38 -9.59 19.10
N SER A 164 -10.45 -10.22 19.58
CA SER A 164 -10.40 -11.56 20.20
C SER A 164 -9.92 -12.66 19.25
N PHE A 165 -10.03 -12.45 17.95
CA PHE A 165 -9.61 -13.40 16.92
C PHE A 165 -8.24 -13.07 16.32
N THR A 166 -7.75 -11.85 16.52
CA THR A 166 -6.58 -11.31 15.81
C THR A 166 -5.46 -10.81 16.71
N ARG A 167 -5.64 -10.77 18.04
CA ARG A 167 -4.63 -10.34 19.00
C ARG A 167 -4.52 -11.32 20.16
N LYS A 168 -3.31 -11.74 20.52
CA LYS A 168 -3.06 -12.54 21.74
C LYS A 168 -3.14 -11.66 22.99
N ASP A 169 -3.48 -12.27 24.13
CA ASP A 169 -3.68 -11.53 25.40
C ASP A 169 -2.43 -10.76 25.84
N ASN A 170 -1.25 -11.36 25.66
CA ASN A 170 0.04 -10.75 26.02
C ASN A 170 0.56 -9.71 25.00
N TRP A 171 -0.21 -9.38 23.96
CA TRP A 171 0.16 -8.33 22.99
C TRP A 171 -0.38 -6.98 23.43
N THR A 172 0.44 -5.93 23.36
CA THR A 172 0.12 -4.60 23.89
C THR A 172 -0.25 -3.63 22.77
N TRP A 173 0.75 -3.22 21.99
CA TRP A 173 0.59 -2.50 20.73
C TRP A 173 0.28 -3.45 19.59
N TYR A 174 -0.45 -2.94 18.61
CA TYR A 174 -0.86 -3.66 17.41
C TYR A 174 -1.00 -2.67 16.25
N ALA A 175 -0.57 -3.07 15.06
CA ALA A 175 -0.82 -2.35 13.81
C ALA A 175 -1.20 -3.32 12.69
N THR A 176 -2.16 -2.91 11.84
CA THR A 176 -2.55 -3.59 10.61
C THR A 176 -1.80 -2.97 9.43
N GLY A 177 -0.97 -3.74 8.73
CA GLY A 177 -0.04 -3.23 7.72
C GLY A 177 0.95 -2.21 8.32
N PRO A 178 0.90 -0.93 7.94
CA PRO A 178 -0.02 -0.33 6.97
C PRO A 178 0.42 -0.60 5.52
N GLY A 179 -0.52 -0.48 4.58
CA GLY A 179 -0.25 -0.74 3.17
C GLY A 179 -1.42 -1.48 2.54
N VAL A 180 -1.17 -2.66 1.94
CA VAL A 180 -2.21 -3.48 1.32
C VAL A 180 -2.04 -4.95 1.71
N GLY A 181 -3.15 -5.68 1.81
CA GLY A 181 -3.16 -7.14 1.95
C GLY A 181 -3.18 -7.85 0.60
N ILE A 182 -3.15 -9.18 0.63
CA ILE A 182 -3.21 -10.01 -0.59
C ILE A 182 -4.32 -11.06 -0.49
N GLN A 183 -4.80 -11.51 -1.64
CA GLN A 183 -5.43 -12.81 -1.75
C GLN A 183 -4.47 -13.76 -2.48
N THR A 184 -4.15 -14.88 -1.85
CA THR A 184 -3.32 -15.92 -2.48
C THR A 184 -4.09 -16.63 -3.58
N ARG A 185 -3.38 -17.35 -4.46
CA ARG A 185 -3.99 -18.17 -5.53
C ARG A 185 -4.91 -19.27 -4.99
N THR A 186 -4.75 -19.67 -3.73
CA THR A 186 -5.64 -20.66 -3.07
C THR A 186 -6.95 -20.02 -2.58
N GLY A 187 -7.07 -18.69 -2.60
CA GLY A 187 -8.22 -17.94 -2.14
C GLY A 187 -8.08 -17.37 -0.73
N ARG A 188 -7.06 -17.76 0.04
CA ARG A 188 -6.75 -17.21 1.38
C ARG A 188 -6.49 -15.70 1.29
N LEU A 189 -7.19 -14.92 2.10
CA LEU A 189 -6.89 -13.51 2.35
C LEU A 189 -5.80 -13.41 3.42
N VAL A 190 -4.82 -12.55 3.22
CA VAL A 190 -3.71 -12.34 4.17
C VAL A 190 -3.50 -10.84 4.37
N ILE A 191 -3.49 -10.41 5.62
CA ILE A 191 -3.20 -9.03 6.05
C ILE A 191 -1.89 -9.04 6.84
N PRO A 192 -0.85 -8.33 6.39
CA PRO A 192 0.36 -8.13 7.18
C PRO A 192 0.04 -7.26 8.40
N CYS A 193 0.70 -7.50 9.53
CA CYS A 193 0.48 -6.80 10.79
C CYS A 193 1.80 -6.74 11.60
N ASP A 194 1.78 -6.01 12.71
CA ASP A 194 2.80 -6.12 13.75
C ASP A 194 2.21 -5.96 15.15
N HIS A 195 2.98 -6.37 16.15
CA HIS A 195 2.61 -6.24 17.55
C HIS A 195 3.82 -6.04 18.46
N ALA A 196 3.57 -5.55 19.68
CA ALA A 196 4.54 -5.55 20.77
C ALA A 196 4.13 -6.56 21.86
N VAL A 197 5.13 -7.19 22.49
CA VAL A 197 4.93 -8.19 23.55
C VAL A 197 5.13 -7.58 24.94
N GLU A 198 4.13 -7.79 25.79
CA GLU A 198 4.10 -7.32 27.17
C GLU A 198 5.34 -7.75 27.97
N GLY A 199 5.86 -6.85 28.81
CA GLY A 199 7.02 -7.11 29.66
C GLY A 199 8.37 -7.18 28.95
N THR A 200 8.40 -7.22 27.61
CA THR A 200 9.66 -7.36 26.84
C THR A 200 9.98 -6.14 25.97
N ARG A 201 8.96 -5.36 25.57
CA ARG A 201 9.04 -4.31 24.53
C ARG A 201 9.48 -4.82 23.16
N ALA A 202 9.57 -6.13 22.96
CA ALA A 202 9.90 -6.72 21.67
C ALA A 202 8.77 -6.46 20.68
N THR A 203 9.11 -6.01 19.47
CA THR A 203 8.19 -5.87 18.35
C THR A 203 8.44 -6.97 17.33
N LEU A 204 7.37 -7.53 16.79
CA LEU A 204 7.40 -8.61 15.81
C LEU A 204 6.39 -8.29 14.69
N SER A 205 6.75 -8.62 13.45
CA SER A 205 5.80 -8.69 12.34
C SER A 205 5.01 -10.00 12.41
N HIS A 206 3.75 -9.98 12.00
CA HIS A 206 2.92 -11.18 11.83
C HIS A 206 1.93 -10.99 10.69
N VAL A 207 1.11 -12.01 10.45
CA VAL A 207 -0.04 -11.89 9.55
C VAL A 207 -1.32 -12.33 10.25
N ILE A 208 -2.46 -11.81 9.82
CA ILE A 208 -3.76 -12.44 10.05
C ILE A 208 -4.31 -12.92 8.70
N TYR A 209 -5.13 -13.96 8.70
CA TYR A 209 -5.66 -14.53 7.48
C TYR A 209 -7.11 -15.00 7.61
N SER A 210 -7.74 -15.20 6.45
CA SER A 210 -9.07 -15.78 6.33
C SER A 210 -9.13 -16.75 5.15
N ASP A 211 -9.69 -17.94 5.39
CA ASP A 211 -9.87 -19.00 4.38
C ASP A 211 -11.32 -19.13 3.89
N ASP A 212 -12.24 -18.34 4.46
CA ASP A 212 -13.69 -18.48 4.26
C ASP A 212 -14.33 -17.20 3.69
N HIS A 213 -13.57 -16.50 2.84
CA HIS A 213 -13.99 -15.24 2.23
C HIS A 213 -14.28 -14.14 3.26
N GLY A 214 -13.44 -14.05 4.31
CA GLY A 214 -13.48 -13.00 5.33
C GLY A 214 -14.61 -13.14 6.35
N ARG A 215 -15.23 -14.31 6.47
CA ARG A 215 -16.26 -14.58 7.50
C ARG A 215 -15.60 -14.76 8.87
N THR A 216 -14.47 -15.44 8.92
CA THR A 216 -13.64 -15.58 10.12
C THR A 216 -12.20 -15.18 9.83
N TRP A 217 -11.51 -14.68 10.86
CA TRP A 217 -10.11 -14.26 10.80
C TRP A 217 -9.32 -14.97 11.88
N GLN A 218 -8.06 -15.27 11.60
CA GLN A 218 -7.17 -16.00 12.50
C GLN A 218 -5.77 -15.40 12.49
N ILE A 219 -5.07 -15.52 13.62
CA ILE A 219 -3.66 -15.16 13.75
C ILE A 219 -2.79 -16.19 13.03
N GLY A 220 -1.89 -15.72 12.16
CA GLY A 220 -0.83 -16.52 11.56
C GLY A 220 0.48 -16.48 12.33
N GLY A 221 1.57 -16.88 11.69
CA GLY A 221 2.92 -16.87 12.26
C GLY A 221 3.43 -15.46 12.52
N SER A 222 4.33 -15.36 13.50
CA SER A 222 5.09 -14.14 13.79
C SER A 222 6.55 -14.35 13.40
N SER A 223 7.23 -13.29 12.97
CA SER A 223 8.68 -13.30 12.74
C SER A 223 9.46 -13.37 14.06
N GLU A 224 10.78 -13.49 13.99
CA GLU A 224 11.64 -13.23 15.14
C GLU A 224 11.49 -11.75 15.60
N PRO A 225 11.81 -11.44 16.88
CA PRO A 225 11.83 -10.06 17.39
C PRO A 225 12.77 -9.13 16.64
N GLY A 226 12.44 -7.84 16.62
CA GLY A 226 13.26 -6.80 15.99
C GLY A 226 12.70 -6.28 14.67
N THR A 227 11.44 -6.60 14.37
CA THR A 227 10.70 -6.16 13.19
C THR A 227 9.39 -5.48 13.58
N ASN A 228 8.72 -4.88 12.61
CA ASN A 228 7.50 -4.08 12.82
C ASN A 228 6.68 -4.04 11.52
N GLU A 229 6.32 -2.87 10.99
CA GLU A 229 5.48 -2.72 9.80
C GLU A 229 5.99 -3.56 8.62
N CYS A 230 5.09 -4.30 7.98
CA CYS A 230 5.46 -5.26 6.95
C CYS A 230 4.47 -5.32 5.78
N GLN A 231 4.93 -5.93 4.68
CA GLN A 231 4.13 -6.26 3.50
C GLN A 231 4.41 -7.71 3.09
N VAL A 232 3.38 -8.37 2.54
CA VAL A 232 3.43 -9.78 2.16
C VAL A 232 3.08 -9.94 0.68
N VAL A 233 3.78 -10.86 0.01
CA VAL A 233 3.47 -11.29 -1.36
C VAL A 233 3.53 -12.81 -1.46
N GLU A 234 2.75 -13.38 -2.37
CA GLU A 234 2.89 -14.78 -2.78
C GLU A 234 3.93 -14.88 -3.90
N LEU A 235 4.93 -15.75 -3.72
CA LEU A 235 5.94 -16.09 -4.72
C LEU A 235 5.38 -17.10 -5.73
N ARG A 236 6.08 -17.35 -6.85
CA ARG A 236 5.60 -18.28 -7.89
C ARG A 236 5.50 -19.71 -7.38
N SER A 237 6.31 -20.08 -6.38
CA SER A 237 6.24 -21.37 -5.70
C SER A 237 4.97 -21.55 -4.85
N GLY A 238 4.26 -20.46 -4.53
CA GLY A 238 3.18 -20.44 -3.54
C GLY A 238 3.63 -20.15 -2.11
N ALA A 239 4.95 -20.06 -1.86
CA ALA A 239 5.47 -19.56 -0.60
C ALA A 239 5.14 -18.08 -0.42
N LEU A 240 5.02 -17.62 0.83
CA LEU A 240 4.84 -16.19 1.13
C LEU A 240 6.19 -15.57 1.48
N LEU A 241 6.47 -14.39 0.92
CA LEU A 241 7.57 -13.54 1.32
C LEU A 241 7.03 -12.39 2.16
N LEU A 242 7.57 -12.24 3.38
CA LEU A 242 7.32 -11.11 4.26
C LEU A 242 8.50 -10.15 4.19
N ASN A 243 8.23 -8.89 3.87
CA ASN A 243 9.22 -7.80 3.84
C ASN A 243 8.91 -6.82 4.97
N MET A 244 9.88 -6.60 5.86
CA MET A 244 9.65 -6.03 7.19
C MET A 244 10.57 -4.84 7.44
N ARG A 245 10.00 -3.83 8.11
CA ARG A 245 10.76 -2.76 8.74
C ARG A 245 11.63 -3.34 9.84
N ASN A 246 12.89 -2.95 9.87
CA ASN A 246 13.92 -3.61 10.65
C ASN A 246 14.55 -2.72 11.73
N TYR A 247 14.68 -3.22 12.96
CA TYR A 247 15.38 -2.60 14.09
C TYR A 247 16.75 -3.23 14.44
N HIS A 248 17.21 -4.25 13.72
CA HIS A 248 18.54 -4.88 13.89
C HIS A 248 19.72 -3.97 13.48
N ARG A 249 19.49 -2.68 13.21
CA ARG A 249 20.50 -1.66 12.86
C ARG A 249 21.34 -1.97 11.62
N GLN A 250 20.79 -2.72 10.67
CA GLN A 250 21.46 -3.06 9.40
C GLN A 250 21.18 -2.05 8.27
N ASN A 251 20.21 -1.15 8.45
CA ASN A 251 19.68 -0.28 7.38
C ASN A 251 19.31 -1.09 6.11
N ARG A 252 18.77 -2.30 6.30
CA ARG A 252 18.28 -3.19 5.25
C ARG A 252 16.93 -3.75 5.65
N ARG A 253 16.05 -3.92 4.66
CA ARG A 253 14.79 -4.63 4.86
C ARG A 253 15.05 -6.02 5.39
N ALA A 254 14.36 -6.38 6.47
CA ALA A 254 14.32 -7.74 6.95
C ALA A 254 13.34 -8.54 6.07
N ILE A 255 13.67 -9.79 5.77
CA ILE A 255 12.82 -10.70 5.01
C ILE A 255 12.74 -12.06 5.67
N ALA A 256 11.58 -12.71 5.53
CA ALA A 256 11.35 -14.09 5.94
C ALA A 256 10.41 -14.77 4.94
N ILE A 257 10.57 -16.08 4.77
CA ILE A 257 9.74 -16.89 3.88
C ILE A 257 8.85 -17.81 4.73
N SER A 258 7.60 -17.97 4.32
CA SER A 258 6.71 -18.98 4.84
C SER A 258 6.38 -19.99 3.75
N HIS A 259 6.55 -21.27 4.06
CA HIS A 259 6.24 -22.38 3.16
C HIS A 259 4.88 -23.04 3.48
N ASP A 260 4.17 -22.54 4.48
CA ASP A 260 2.92 -23.09 5.02
C ASP A 260 1.78 -22.04 5.05
N ALA A 261 1.76 -21.19 4.02
CA ALA A 261 0.74 -20.16 3.82
C ALA A 261 0.62 -19.14 4.97
N GLY A 262 1.73 -18.82 5.62
CA GLY A 262 1.85 -17.80 6.65
C GLY A 262 1.67 -18.31 8.09
N ALA A 263 1.72 -19.62 8.32
CA ALA A 263 1.59 -20.19 9.66
C ALA A 263 2.92 -20.17 10.45
N THR A 264 4.04 -20.38 9.77
CA THR A 264 5.39 -20.24 10.30
C THR A 264 6.29 -19.46 9.34
N TRP A 265 7.37 -18.89 9.86
CA TRP A 265 8.33 -18.09 9.11
C TRP A 265 9.75 -18.61 9.33
N ASP A 266 10.52 -18.73 8.25
CA ASP A 266 11.96 -18.97 8.31
C ASP A 266 12.66 -17.85 9.11
N PRO A 267 13.87 -18.11 9.66
CA PRO A 267 14.65 -17.09 10.36
C PRO A 267 14.88 -15.84 9.51
N ILE A 268 15.00 -14.69 10.18
CA ILE A 268 15.14 -13.41 9.48
C ILE A 268 16.47 -13.37 8.72
N THR A 269 16.38 -13.02 7.44
CA THR A 269 17.53 -12.60 6.64
C THR A 269 17.35 -11.14 6.20
N HIS A 270 18.38 -10.55 5.61
CA HIS A 270 18.38 -9.15 5.23
C HIS A 270 18.67 -9.01 3.74
N ASP A 271 17.77 -8.38 3.01
CA ASP A 271 17.96 -8.10 1.59
C ASP A 271 19.01 -6.99 1.43
N GLN A 272 20.18 -7.34 0.92
CA GLN A 272 21.32 -6.44 0.83
C GLN A 272 21.15 -5.30 -0.18
N ALA A 273 20.23 -5.46 -1.15
CA ALA A 273 19.94 -4.43 -2.16
C ALA A 273 18.90 -3.40 -1.65
N LEU A 274 18.06 -3.77 -0.68
CA LEU A 274 16.99 -2.93 -0.17
C LEU A 274 17.41 -2.15 1.08
N ILE A 275 18.13 -1.04 0.86
CA ILE A 275 18.47 -0.06 1.90
C ILE A 275 17.21 0.55 2.53
N GLU A 276 17.22 0.78 3.85
CA GLU A 276 16.11 1.46 4.53
C GLU A 276 16.54 2.38 5.68
N SER A 277 15.61 3.27 6.05
CA SER A 277 15.71 4.27 7.12
C SER A 277 14.80 3.96 8.32
N VAL A 278 14.49 2.68 8.56
CA VAL A 278 13.54 2.24 9.59
C VAL A 278 12.18 2.89 9.33
N CYS A 279 11.61 2.55 8.17
CA CYS A 279 10.40 3.14 7.62
C CYS A 279 9.49 2.03 7.06
N GLN A 280 8.20 2.28 6.94
CA GLN A 280 7.33 1.40 6.15
C GLN A 280 7.81 1.38 4.68
N ALA A 281 7.58 0.25 4.02
CA ALA A 281 7.81 0.07 2.60
C ALA A 281 6.66 -0.73 1.97
N SER A 282 6.42 -0.51 0.67
CA SER A 282 5.42 -1.27 -0.09
C SER A 282 6.07 -2.39 -0.89
N LEU A 283 5.41 -3.55 -0.95
CA LEU A 283 5.77 -4.67 -1.80
C LEU A 283 4.50 -5.29 -2.38
N ILE A 284 4.44 -5.42 -3.71
CA ILE A 284 3.34 -6.12 -4.41
C ILE A 284 3.91 -7.09 -5.45
N ALA A 285 3.13 -8.11 -5.79
CA ALA A 285 3.42 -9.02 -6.88
C ALA A 285 2.40 -8.82 -8.02
N ARG A 286 2.89 -8.79 -9.26
CA ARG A 286 2.06 -8.75 -10.45
C ARG A 286 2.75 -9.48 -11.58
N ASP A 287 2.02 -10.40 -12.23
CA ASP A 287 2.50 -11.11 -13.43
C ASP A 287 3.88 -11.77 -13.24
N GLY A 288 4.14 -12.30 -12.03
CA GLY A 288 5.41 -12.94 -11.67
C GLY A 288 6.59 -11.99 -11.43
N VAL A 289 6.34 -10.68 -11.36
CA VAL A 289 7.31 -9.63 -11.02
C VAL A 289 6.96 -9.03 -9.66
N LEU A 290 7.97 -8.83 -8.81
CA LEU A 290 7.82 -8.09 -7.56
C LEU A 290 8.13 -6.62 -7.78
N TYR A 291 7.32 -5.74 -7.20
CA TYR A 291 7.54 -4.30 -7.20
C TYR A 291 7.65 -3.81 -5.76
N PHE A 292 8.71 -3.06 -5.48
CA PHE A 292 9.03 -2.56 -4.15
C PHE A 292 9.18 -1.05 -4.17
N ALA A 293 8.67 -0.37 -3.14
CA ALA A 293 8.83 1.06 -2.97
C ALA A 293 9.20 1.42 -1.53
N ASN A 294 10.25 2.22 -1.38
CA ASN A 294 10.62 2.82 -0.10
C ASN A 294 11.49 4.08 -0.31
N PRO A 295 11.73 4.86 0.75
CA PRO A 295 12.84 5.82 0.78
C PRO A 295 14.16 5.06 0.69
N ALA A 296 14.78 5.07 -0.50
CA ALA A 296 15.98 4.28 -0.78
C ALA A 296 17.25 5.00 -0.27
N SER A 297 17.26 5.29 1.02
CA SER A 297 18.31 6.00 1.77
C SER A 297 18.32 5.52 3.22
N THR A 298 19.36 5.86 3.98
CA THR A 298 19.36 5.74 5.46
C THR A 298 18.51 6.83 6.13
N LYS A 299 17.96 7.77 5.35
CA LYS A 299 16.99 8.79 5.76
C LYS A 299 15.65 8.62 5.02
N ARG A 300 14.62 9.32 5.48
CA ARG A 300 13.30 9.40 4.82
C ARG A 300 13.33 10.39 3.65
N GLU A 301 14.01 9.97 2.58
CA GLU A 301 14.18 10.71 1.33
C GLU A 301 14.37 9.74 0.15
N LYS A 302 14.29 10.25 -1.08
CA LYS A 302 14.54 9.49 -2.31
C LYS A 302 13.62 8.27 -2.47
N LEU A 303 12.30 8.49 -2.39
CA LEU A 303 11.33 7.44 -2.66
C LEU A 303 11.56 6.85 -4.05
N THR A 304 11.84 5.55 -4.10
CA THR A 304 12.26 4.84 -5.31
C THR A 304 11.42 3.59 -5.48
N VAL A 305 10.95 3.33 -6.70
CA VAL A 305 10.30 2.07 -7.07
C VAL A 305 11.33 1.17 -7.76
N ARG A 306 11.40 -0.10 -7.37
CA ARG A 306 12.25 -1.13 -7.97
C ARG A 306 11.41 -2.32 -8.41
N ALA A 307 11.93 -3.10 -9.36
CA ALA A 307 11.33 -4.35 -9.79
C ALA A 307 12.31 -5.52 -9.63
N SER A 308 11.78 -6.72 -9.40
CA SER A 308 12.51 -7.98 -9.38
C SER A 308 11.77 -9.04 -10.21
N ARG A 309 12.48 -9.70 -11.14
CA ARG A 309 11.95 -10.77 -12.00
C ARG A 309 12.31 -12.18 -11.50
N ASP A 310 13.13 -12.25 -10.46
CA ASP A 310 13.72 -13.46 -9.90
C ASP A 310 13.35 -13.66 -8.42
N GLU A 311 12.13 -13.23 -8.06
CA GLU A 311 11.52 -13.44 -6.73
C GLU A 311 12.30 -12.79 -5.59
N GLY A 312 12.82 -11.59 -5.83
CA GLY A 312 13.49 -10.76 -4.83
C GLY A 312 14.99 -11.03 -4.69
N LYS A 313 15.58 -11.88 -5.54
CA LYS A 313 17.03 -12.16 -5.50
C LYS A 313 17.85 -10.98 -6.03
N THR A 314 17.38 -10.33 -7.09
CA THR A 314 17.98 -9.11 -7.63
C THR A 314 16.91 -8.06 -7.90
N TRP A 315 17.34 -6.80 -7.86
CA TRP A 315 16.47 -5.63 -8.03
C TRP A 315 17.04 -4.71 -9.10
N SER A 316 16.16 -4.13 -9.91
CA SER A 316 16.55 -3.13 -10.89
C SER A 316 17.11 -1.85 -10.24
N ALA A 317 17.76 -1.02 -11.06
CA ALA A 317 18.31 0.28 -10.63
C ALA A 317 17.22 1.16 -9.98
N GLY A 318 15.97 0.99 -10.40
CA GLY A 318 14.79 1.66 -9.89
C GLY A 318 14.55 3.04 -10.49
N GLN A 319 13.35 3.55 -10.27
CA GLN A 319 12.91 4.88 -10.68
C GLN A 319 12.59 5.72 -9.45
N VAL A 320 13.24 6.88 -9.33
CA VAL A 320 12.97 7.83 -8.24
C VAL A 320 11.67 8.57 -8.54
N LEU A 321 10.70 8.46 -7.63
CA LEU A 321 9.43 9.19 -7.70
C LEU A 321 9.51 10.56 -7.05
N HIS A 322 10.31 10.69 -6.00
CA HIS A 322 10.51 11.96 -5.30
C HIS A 322 11.90 11.98 -4.66
N ALA A 323 12.74 12.92 -5.08
CA ALA A 323 14.13 12.99 -4.62
C ALA A 323 14.25 13.50 -3.17
N GLY A 324 13.37 14.42 -2.75
CA GLY A 324 13.40 15.04 -1.43
C GLY A 324 12.75 14.21 -0.33
N TYR A 325 12.27 14.88 0.72
CA TYR A 325 11.61 14.25 1.85
C TYR A 325 10.46 13.36 1.41
N SER A 326 10.52 12.10 1.83
CA SER A 326 9.51 11.10 1.52
C SER A 326 9.56 9.95 2.52
N ALA A 327 8.41 9.35 2.77
CA ALA A 327 8.28 8.34 3.82
C ALA A 327 7.42 7.17 3.34
N TYR A 328 6.23 6.98 3.93
CA TYR A 328 5.45 5.77 3.71
C TYR A 328 4.90 5.74 2.28
N SER A 329 4.69 4.54 1.76
CA SER A 329 4.15 4.36 0.41
C SER A 329 3.29 3.10 0.30
N CYS A 330 2.41 3.08 -0.69
CA CYS A 330 1.61 1.92 -1.05
C CYS A 330 1.46 1.83 -2.57
N LEU A 331 1.92 0.71 -3.13
CA LEU A 331 1.85 0.40 -4.55
C LEU A 331 0.51 -0.26 -4.89
N ALA A 332 0.01 0.00 -6.09
CA ALA A 332 -1.12 -0.73 -6.64
C ALA A 332 -0.95 -0.99 -8.15
N PRO A 333 -1.38 -2.16 -8.65
CA PRO A 333 -1.39 -2.43 -10.08
C PRO A 333 -2.42 -1.55 -10.79
N LEU A 334 -2.02 -0.86 -11.85
CA LEU A 334 -2.93 -0.08 -12.71
C LEU A 334 -3.25 -0.85 -13.99
N LYS A 335 -4.24 -0.36 -14.77
CA LYS A 335 -4.45 -0.89 -16.12
C LYS A 335 -3.22 -0.59 -16.98
N ARG A 336 -3.04 -1.37 -18.04
CA ARG A 336 -1.84 -1.33 -18.90
C ARG A 336 -0.58 -1.71 -18.12
N ASP A 337 0.57 -1.46 -18.72
CA ASP A 337 1.90 -1.77 -18.19
C ASP A 337 2.36 -0.77 -17.10
N ARG A 338 1.53 -0.51 -16.08
CA ARG A 338 1.83 0.53 -15.06
C ARG A 338 1.60 0.09 -13.62
N ILE A 339 2.43 0.64 -12.75
CA ILE A 339 2.32 0.53 -11.29
C ILE A 339 2.11 1.93 -10.72
N GLY A 340 1.05 2.09 -9.94
CA GLY A 340 0.75 3.32 -9.19
C GLY A 340 1.38 3.27 -7.81
N CYS A 341 1.72 4.42 -7.26
CA CYS A 341 2.29 4.58 -5.94
C CYS A 341 1.63 5.78 -5.26
N LEU A 342 0.97 5.53 -4.12
CA LEU A 342 0.50 6.57 -3.20
C LEU A 342 1.55 6.72 -2.10
N TYR A 343 2.02 7.93 -1.82
CA TYR A 343 3.16 8.10 -0.91
C TYR A 343 3.22 9.48 -0.24
N GLU A 344 3.83 9.50 0.93
CA GLU A 344 4.15 10.71 1.68
C GLU A 344 5.35 11.43 1.08
N CYS A 345 5.22 12.74 0.82
CA CYS A 345 6.34 13.55 0.36
C CYS A 345 6.17 15.04 0.64
N GLY A 346 7.26 15.78 0.54
CA GLY A 346 7.23 17.23 0.66
C GLY A 346 8.53 17.93 0.29
N GLU A 347 8.53 19.24 0.50
CA GLU A 347 9.68 20.13 0.36
C GLU A 347 10.38 20.33 1.71
N TYR A 348 9.60 20.46 2.79
CA TYR A 348 10.10 20.76 4.14
C TYR A 348 10.02 19.56 5.08
N SER A 349 8.98 18.73 4.91
CA SER A 349 8.73 17.53 5.70
C SER A 349 8.21 16.42 4.78
N PRO A 350 8.45 15.13 5.08
CA PRO A 350 7.76 14.06 4.35
C PRO A 350 6.24 14.12 4.51
N TYR A 351 5.72 14.88 5.48
CA TYR A 351 4.31 14.93 5.84
C TYR A 351 3.57 16.17 5.29
N ASP A 352 4.19 16.92 4.36
CA ASP A 352 3.56 18.06 3.70
C ASP A 352 2.32 17.63 2.90
N ARG A 353 2.34 16.44 2.31
CA ARG A 353 1.25 15.87 1.51
C ARG A 353 1.43 14.37 1.28
N ILE A 354 0.34 13.73 0.86
CA ILE A 354 0.34 12.43 0.20
C ILE A 354 0.07 12.64 -1.29
N ALA A 355 0.99 12.17 -2.13
CA ALA A 355 0.91 12.26 -3.58
C ALA A 355 0.70 10.88 -4.22
N PHE A 356 0.18 10.89 -5.44
CA PHE A 356 0.11 9.74 -6.32
C PHE A 356 0.99 9.99 -7.55
N ALA A 357 1.75 8.97 -7.93
CA ALA A 357 2.47 8.92 -9.19
C ALA A 357 2.41 7.49 -9.74
N SER A 358 2.78 7.30 -11.02
CA SER A 358 2.87 5.95 -11.57
C SER A 358 4.05 5.81 -12.53
N VAL A 359 4.59 4.61 -12.58
CA VAL A 359 5.73 4.22 -13.43
C VAL A 359 5.31 3.17 -14.44
N SER A 360 6.00 3.13 -15.57
CA SER A 360 5.87 2.03 -16.52
C SER A 360 6.58 0.81 -15.97
N GLN A 361 6.06 -0.41 -16.19
CA GLN A 361 6.83 -1.59 -15.80
C GLN A 361 8.06 -1.72 -16.71
N SER A 362 7.90 -1.45 -18.00
CA SER A 362 9.01 -1.43 -18.96
C SER A 362 10.15 -0.48 -18.64
N SER A 363 9.93 0.59 -17.85
CA SER A 363 11.02 1.48 -17.40
C SER A 363 11.76 0.98 -16.17
N LEU A 364 11.23 -0.04 -15.48
CA LEU A 364 11.82 -0.64 -14.29
C LEU A 364 12.56 -1.95 -14.57
N ILE A 365 12.43 -2.48 -15.79
CA ILE A 365 12.89 -3.82 -16.15
C ILE A 365 14.16 -3.75 -16.98
#